data_AF-A0A2A5HXM9-F1
#
_entry.id   AF-A0A2A5HXM9-F1
#
_cell.length_a   1.000
_cell.length_b   1.000
_cell.length_c   1.000
_cell.angle_alpha   90.00
_cell.angle_beta   90.00
_cell.angle_gamma   90.00
#
_symmetry.space_group_name_H-M   'P 1'
#
loop_
_entity.id
_entity.type
_entity.pdbx_description
1 polymer ?
#
loop_
_entity_poly.entity_id
_entity_poly.type
_entity_poly.pdbx_seq_one_letter_code
_entity_poly.pdbx_strand_id
1 'polypeptide(L)' 'MNRRKKATQIFKARVKRANAKLAPKKKSKYISKAERAKLEAEANQNTVVPES' A
#
# COMPACT_ATOMS: atom_id res chain seq x y z
N MET A 1 -0.13 -32.07 10.78
CA MET A 1 -0.08 -30.65 11.20
C MET A 1 -0.67 -30.51 12.60
N ASN A 2 0.17 -30.43 13.63
CA ASN A 2 -0.32 -30.29 15.01
C ASN A 2 -1.10 -28.97 15.18
N ARG A 3 -2.22 -29.01 15.92
CA ARG A 3 -3.09 -27.83 16.17
C ARG A 3 -2.31 -26.63 16.70
N ARG A 4 -1.34 -26.88 17.59
CA ARG A 4 -0.41 -25.87 18.13
C ARG A 4 0.34 -25.14 17.01
N LYS A 5 0.95 -25.87 16.07
CA LYS A 5 1.69 -25.29 14.94
C LYS A 5 0.76 -24.49 14.02
N LYS A 6 -0.47 -24.97 13.79
CA LYS A 6 -1.47 -24.27 12.96
C LYS A 6 -1.90 -22.94 13.59
N ALA A 7 -2.13 -22.90 14.90
CA ALA A 7 -2.48 -21.67 15.62
C ALA A 7 -1.36 -20.62 15.50
N THR A 8 -0.10 -21.02 15.74
CA THR A 8 1.06 -20.14 15.58
C THR A 8 1.20 -19.61 14.16
N GLN A 9 0.97 -20.47 13.15
CA GLN A 9 1.05 -20.08 11.74
C GLN A 9 -0.01 -19.02 11.37
N ILE A 10 -1.26 -19.23 11.80
CA ILE A 10 -2.35 -18.28 11.57
C ILE A 10 -2.06 -16.93 12.24
N PHE A 11 -1.57 -16.95 13.49
CA PHE A 11 -1.23 -15.73 14.23
C PHE A 11 -0.13 -14.92 13.51
N LYS A 12 0.97 -15.58 13.13
CA LYS A 12 2.08 -14.94 12.39
C LYS A 12 1.60 -14.35 11.06
N ALA A 13 0.73 -15.06 10.33
CA ALA A 13 0.19 -14.57 9.06
C ALA A 13 -0.68 -13.32 9.25
N ARG A 14 -1.50 -13.25 10.32
CA ARG A 14 -2.32 -12.08 10.66
C ARG A 14 -1.46 -10.88 11.02
N VAL A 15 -0.46 -11.06 11.88
CA VAL A 15 0.48 -9.98 12.26
C VAL A 15 1.22 -9.44 11.04
N LYS A 16 1.73 -10.31 10.16
CA LYS A 16 2.41 -9.89 8.92
C LYS A 16 1.50 -9.06 8.02
N ARG A 17 0.22 -9.44 7.89
CA ARG A 17 -0.77 -8.68 7.09
C ARG A 17 -1.09 -7.33 7.70
N ALA A 18 -1.24 -7.25 9.02
CA ALA A 18 -1.48 -5.98 9.72
C ALA A 18 -0.28 -5.02 9.55
N ASN A 19 0.94 -5.53 9.76
CA ASN A 19 2.16 -4.73 9.61
C ASN A 19 2.36 -4.25 8.16
N ALA A 20 2.02 -5.07 7.16
CA ALA A 20 2.10 -4.68 5.75
C ALA A 20 1.09 -3.58 5.37
N LYS A 21 -0.07 -3.52 6.03
CA LYS A 21 -1.06 -2.46 5.82
C LYS A 21 -0.67 -1.15 6.51
N LEU A 22 -0.07 -1.25 7.69
CA LEU A 22 0.37 -0.08 8.47
C LEU A 22 1.67 0.52 7.92
N ALA A 23 2.53 -0.29 7.29
CA ALA A 23 3.79 0.18 6.76
C ALA A 23 3.58 1.15 5.59
N PRO A 24 4.14 2.38 5.64
CA PRO A 24 4.16 3.27 4.48
C PRO A 24 4.93 2.60 3.34
N LYS A 25 4.53 2.86 2.09
CA LYS A 25 5.27 2.40 0.91
C LYS A 25 6.66 3.03 0.94
N LYS A 26 7.65 2.27 1.42
CA LYS A 26 9.04 2.73 1.68
C LYS A 26 9.82 3.17 0.43
N LYS A 27 9.25 3.03 -0.76
CA LYS A 27 9.89 3.44 -2.02
C LYS A 27 8.89 4.21 -2.85
N SER A 28 9.32 5.32 -3.42
CA SER A 28 8.62 5.92 -4.55
C SER A 28 8.49 4.85 -5.63
N LYS A 29 7.28 4.68 -6.16
CA LYS A 29 7.07 3.74 -7.25
C LYS A 29 7.94 4.20 -8.42
N TYR A 30 8.76 3.31 -8.98
CA TYR A 30 9.47 3.63 -10.21
C TYR A 30 8.42 3.66 -11.33
N ILE A 31 8.10 4.86 -11.79
CA ILE A 31 7.16 5.14 -12.86
C ILE A 31 7.98 5.59 -14.07
N SER A 32 7.67 5.04 -15.24
CA SER A 32 8.29 5.49 -16.49
C SER A 32 7.92 6.97 -16.75
N LYS A 33 8.67 7.65 -17.62
CA LYS A 33 8.38 9.05 -17.99
C LYS A 33 6.93 9.24 -18.44
N ALA A 34 6.36 8.27 -19.16
CA ALA A 34 4.97 8.30 -19.61
C ALA A 34 3.97 8.16 -18.46
N GLU A 35 4.22 7.29 -17.48
CA GLU A 35 3.33 7.13 -16.33
C GLU A 35 3.39 8.32 -15.37
N ARG A 36 4.56 8.98 -15.26
CA ARG A 36 4.70 10.21 -14.47
C ARG A 36 3.86 11.36 -15.06
N ALA A 37 3.89 11.53 -16.38
CA ALA A 37 3.08 12.54 -17.06
C ALA A 37 1.57 12.29 -16.89
N LYS A 38 1.13 11.02 -16.93
CA LYS A 38 -0.27 10.64 -16.67
C LYS A 38 -0.69 10.94 -15.23
N LEU A 39 0.16 10.61 -14.25
CA LEU A 39 -0.12 10.89 -12.84
C LEU A 39 -0.09 12.38 -12.51
N GLU A 40 0.76 13.18 -13.15
CA GLU A 40 0.76 14.65 -13.01
C GLU A 40 -0.49 15.27 -13.64
N ALA A 41 -0.95 14.77 -14.80
CA ALA A 41 -2.23 15.17 -15.39
C ALA A 41 -3.43 14.80 -14.52
N GLU A 42 -3.46 13.59 -13.94
CA GLU A 42 -4.53 13.14 -13.03
C GLU A 42 -4.48 13.87 -11.67
N ALA A 43 -3.30 14.15 -11.13
CA ALA A 43 -3.14 14.92 -9.89
C ALA A 43 -3.62 16.37 -10.06
N ASN A 44 -3.35 17.01 -11.19
CA ASN A 44 -3.85 18.35 -11.50
C ASN A 44 -5.38 18.40 -11.69
N GLN A 45 -6.03 17.29 -12.04
CA GLN A 45 -7.49 17.21 -12.14
C GLN A 45 -8.15 17.01 -10.77
N ASN A 46 -7.47 16.34 -9.83
CA ASN A 46 -8.04 15.99 -8.52
C ASN A 46 -7.79 17.04 -7.42
N THR A 47 -6.93 18.05 -7.67
CA THR A 47 -6.66 19.18 -6.75
C THR A 47 -7.60 20.37 -6.94
N VAL A 48 -8.64 20.25 -7.78
CA VAL A 48 -9.67 21.29 -8.00
C VAL A 48 -10.96 21.04 -7.19
N VAL A 49 -10.85 20.41 -6.01
CA VAL A 49 -11.91 20.50 -5.01
C VAL A 49 -11.38 21.36 -3.86
N PRO A 50 -11.80 22.65 -3.80
CA PRO A 50 -11.23 23.65 -2.92
C PRO A 50 -11.67 23.47 -1.47
N GLU A 51 -10.87 24.03 -0.58
CA GLU A 51 -11.16 24.29 0.84
C GLU A 51 -12.56 24.87 1.06
N SER A 52 -13.22 24.40 2.13
CA SER A 52 -14.20 25.14 2.95
C SER A 52 -14.27 24.47 4.32
#